data_AF-A0A946MRJ4-F1
#
_entry.id   AF-A0A946MRJ4-F1
#
_cell.length_a   1.000
_cell.length_b   1.000
_cell.length_c   1.000
_cell.angle_alpha   90.00
_cell.angle_beta   90.00
_cell.angle_gamma   90.00
#
_symmetry.space_group_name_H-M   'P 1'
#
loop_
_entity.id
_entity.type
_entity.pdbx_description
1 polymer ?
#
loop_
_entity_poly.entity_id
_entity_poly.type
_entity_poly.pdbx_seq_one_letter_code
_entity_poly.pdbx_strand_id
1 'polypeptide(L)'
;MISAVNIKEIKRKVYSAHFEDGLWDILLGVFIMVISASGGPILWPGVLPLFCYTVGYLGISRIRQVTTYPRTGYVKNPEKRRVPVILVMLIIDIIVIILIGLLQDLGSGVRDWFFNFQRVQSAIRFAVLLTFVAYRFMVKHWYLYAVLIILWMVLWLFMQDWIRPLLGRHAAYRWQEYYQFYVMGGIILLAGIMIFVRFLRNNPKMELEELDG
;
A
#
# COMPACT_ATOMS: atom_id res chain seq x y z
N MET A 1 -11.73 38.30 -21.29
CA MET A 1 -10.45 37.58 -21.09
C MET A 1 -10.77 36.18 -20.59
N ILE A 2 -10.87 35.21 -21.50
CA ILE A 2 -10.96 33.80 -21.12
C ILE A 2 -9.53 33.42 -20.73
N SER A 3 -9.26 33.39 -19.43
CA SER A 3 -8.00 32.91 -18.87
C SER A 3 -7.65 31.62 -19.59
N ALA A 4 -6.46 31.50 -20.18
CA ALA A 4 -6.01 30.28 -20.83
C ALA A 4 -6.10 29.14 -19.81
N VAL A 5 -7.22 28.43 -19.82
CA VAL A 5 -7.52 27.38 -18.87
C VAL A 5 -6.44 26.33 -19.06
N ASN A 6 -5.56 26.19 -18.08
CA ASN A 6 -4.40 25.33 -18.18
C ASN A 6 -4.88 23.87 -18.16
N ILE A 7 -5.18 23.31 -19.34
CA ILE A 7 -5.73 21.96 -19.54
C ILE A 7 -4.90 20.90 -18.79
N LYS A 8 -3.60 21.15 -18.62
CA LYS A 8 -2.68 20.29 -17.87
C LYS A 8 -3.04 20.21 -16.38
N GLU A 9 -3.41 21.33 -15.75
CA GLU A 9 -3.80 21.36 -14.34
C GLU A 9 -5.17 20.72 -14.11
N ILE A 10 -6.12 20.92 -15.01
CA ILE A 10 -7.43 20.26 -14.94
C ILE A 10 -7.28 18.75 -15.06
N LYS A 11 -6.54 18.26 -16.07
CA LYS A 11 -6.26 16.82 -16.22
C LYS A 11 -5.57 16.25 -14.97
N ARG A 12 -4.64 17.01 -14.39
CA ARG A 12 -3.94 16.62 -13.16
C ARG A 12 -4.90 16.48 -11.97
N LYS A 13 -5.82 17.43 -11.80
CA LYS A 13 -6.79 17.43 -10.69
C LYS A 13 -7.82 16.31 -10.84
N VAL A 14 -8.28 16.04 -12.06
CA VAL A 14 -9.18 14.91 -12.35
C VAL A 14 -8.49 13.57 -12.09
N TYR A 15 -7.21 13.46 -12.45
CA TYR A 15 -6.44 12.24 -12.18
C TYR A 15 -6.23 12.00 -10.68
N SER A 16 -5.91 13.02 -9.89
CA SER A 16 -5.75 12.85 -8.43
C SER A 16 -7.07 12.52 -7.74
N ALA A 17 -8.18 13.14 -8.17
CA ALA A 17 -9.51 12.83 -7.64
C ALA A 17 -9.88 11.35 -7.84
N HIS A 18 -9.36 10.70 -8.88
CA HIS A 18 -9.56 9.28 -9.12
C HIS A 18 -8.90 8.38 -8.06
N PHE A 19 -7.98 8.88 -7.22
CA PHE A 19 -7.35 8.11 -6.15
C PHE A 19 -7.80 8.56 -4.75
N GLU A 20 -8.66 9.57 -4.66
CA GLU A 20 -9.15 10.14 -3.39
C GLU A 20 -10.47 9.51 -2.91
N ASP A 21 -10.97 8.47 -3.59
CA ASP A 21 -12.19 7.76 -3.18
C ASP A 21 -11.98 6.81 -1.99
N GLY A 22 -10.75 6.56 -1.55
CA GLY A 22 -10.44 5.67 -0.43
C GLY A 22 -10.52 4.17 -0.75
N LEU A 23 -10.92 3.77 -1.96
CA LEU A 23 -10.94 2.35 -2.36
C LEU A 23 -9.54 1.74 -2.38
N TRP A 24 -8.54 2.52 -2.81
CA TRP A 24 -7.15 2.09 -2.79
C TRP A 24 -6.62 1.92 -1.36
N ASP A 25 -7.08 2.75 -0.41
CA ASP A 25 -6.69 2.65 0.99
C ASP A 25 -7.27 1.39 1.62
N ILE A 26 -8.55 1.07 1.34
CA ILE A 26 -9.19 -0.17 1.77
C ILE A 26 -8.42 -1.38 1.24
N LEU A 27 -8.11 -1.38 -0.05
CA LEU A 27 -7.34 -2.46 -0.66
C LEU A 27 -5.97 -2.60 0.00
N LEU A 28 -5.25 -1.50 0.18
CA LEU A 28 -3.91 -1.49 0.75
C LEU A 28 -3.93 -1.97 2.21
N GLY A 29 -4.93 -1.57 2.99
CA GLY A 29 -5.13 -2.04 4.36
C GLY A 29 -5.40 -3.54 4.45
N VAL A 30 -6.39 -4.04 3.69
CA VAL A 30 -6.69 -5.49 3.60
C VAL A 30 -5.45 -6.26 3.20
N PHE A 31 -4.72 -5.76 2.21
CA PHE A 31 -3.55 -6.43 1.69
C PHE A 31 -2.42 -6.57 2.71
N ILE A 32 -2.10 -5.47 3.40
CA ILE A 32 -1.11 -5.50 4.46
C ILE A 32 -1.53 -6.49 5.55
N MET A 33 -2.80 -6.52 5.94
CA MET A 33 -3.31 -7.47 6.93
C MET A 33 -3.16 -8.92 6.47
N VAL A 34 -3.47 -9.22 5.20
CA VAL A 34 -3.32 -10.57 4.63
C VAL A 34 -1.86 -11.01 4.62
N ILE A 35 -0.94 -10.17 4.13
CA ILE A 35 0.50 -10.46 4.17
C ILE A 35 0.96 -10.68 5.61
N SER A 36 0.48 -9.85 6.53
CA SER A 36 0.86 -9.95 7.93
C SER A 36 0.38 -11.28 8.53
N ALA A 37 -0.83 -11.72 8.21
CA ALA A 37 -1.37 -13.00 8.66
C ALA A 37 -0.68 -14.21 7.99
N SER A 38 -0.20 -14.07 6.75
CA SER A 38 0.39 -15.15 5.97
C SER A 38 1.88 -15.40 6.21
N GLY A 39 2.49 -14.73 7.20
CA GLY A 39 3.91 -14.88 7.47
C GLY A 39 4.75 -13.61 7.32
N GLY A 40 4.13 -12.45 7.11
CA GLY A 40 4.81 -11.17 7.04
C GLY A 40 5.49 -10.91 5.69
N PRO A 41 5.96 -9.67 5.46
CA PRO A 41 6.53 -9.25 4.18
C PRO A 41 7.87 -9.94 3.84
N ILE A 42 8.53 -10.57 4.82
CA ILE A 42 9.77 -11.34 4.60
C ILE A 42 9.52 -12.58 3.73
N LEU A 43 8.39 -13.26 3.92
CA LEU A 43 8.05 -14.48 3.18
C LEU A 43 7.42 -14.21 1.81
N TRP A 44 6.97 -12.97 1.57
CA TRP A 44 6.20 -12.62 0.38
C TRP A 44 6.67 -11.34 -0.33
N PRO A 45 7.99 -11.07 -0.50
CA PRO A 45 8.47 -9.81 -1.05
C PRO A 45 7.91 -9.56 -2.47
N GLY A 46 7.89 -10.59 -3.33
CA GLY A 46 7.37 -10.50 -4.70
C GLY A 46 5.85 -10.53 -4.85
N VAL A 47 5.07 -10.71 -3.77
CA VAL A 47 3.60 -10.70 -3.85
C VAL A 47 3.04 -9.29 -3.80
N LEU A 48 3.77 -8.32 -3.22
CA LEU A 48 3.37 -6.92 -3.22
C LEU A 48 3.05 -6.38 -4.61
N PRO A 49 3.98 -6.46 -5.58
CA PRO A 49 3.75 -5.89 -6.89
C PRO A 49 2.73 -6.72 -7.68
N LEU A 50 2.74 -8.05 -7.51
CA LEU A 50 1.82 -8.95 -8.18
C LEU A 50 0.38 -8.73 -7.72
N PHE A 51 0.14 -8.61 -6.41
CA PHE A 51 -1.18 -8.33 -5.84
C PHE A 51 -1.68 -6.94 -6.22
N CYS A 52 -0.84 -5.91 -6.13
CA CYS A 52 -1.18 -4.57 -6.60
C CYS A 52 -1.57 -4.57 -8.08
N TYR A 53 -0.91 -5.40 -8.90
CA TYR A 53 -1.26 -5.54 -10.30
C TYR A 53 -2.53 -6.37 -10.52
N THR A 54 -2.66 -7.56 -9.93
CA THR A 54 -3.79 -8.46 -10.21
C THR A 54 -5.06 -8.01 -9.49
N VAL A 55 -5.01 -7.94 -8.16
CA VAL A 55 -6.16 -7.58 -7.33
C VAL A 55 -6.41 -6.09 -7.39
N GLY A 56 -5.35 -5.28 -7.33
CA GLY A 56 -5.47 -3.83 -7.38
C GLY A 56 -6.01 -3.32 -8.70
N TYR A 57 -5.41 -3.70 -9.83
CA TYR A 57 -5.88 -3.18 -11.12
C TYR A 57 -7.23 -3.79 -11.54
N LEU A 58 -7.40 -5.12 -11.48
CA LEU A 58 -8.62 -5.77 -11.98
C LEU A 58 -9.79 -5.65 -11.01
N GLY A 59 -9.53 -5.85 -9.72
CA GLY A 59 -10.56 -5.82 -8.68
C GLY A 59 -11.14 -4.42 -8.48
N ILE A 60 -10.29 -3.42 -8.26
CA ILE A 60 -10.76 -2.04 -8.09
C ILE A 60 -11.45 -1.53 -9.35
N SER A 61 -10.97 -1.88 -10.54
CA SER A 61 -11.63 -1.46 -11.78
C SER A 61 -13.09 -1.91 -11.83
N ARG A 62 -13.38 -3.16 -11.45
CA ARG A 62 -14.76 -3.67 -11.37
C ARG A 62 -15.58 -2.99 -10.27
N ILE A 63 -15.01 -2.86 -9.08
CA ILE A 63 -15.72 -2.20 -7.95
C ILE A 63 -16.07 -0.76 -8.32
N ARG A 64 -15.16 -0.04 -9.00
CA ARG A 64 -15.37 1.34 -9.44
C ARG A 64 -16.44 1.47 -10.52
N GLN A 65 -16.56 0.51 -11.43
CA GLN A 65 -17.64 0.51 -12.42
C GLN A 65 -19.02 0.52 -11.78
N VAL A 66 -19.18 -0.15 -10.64
CA VAL A 66 -20.45 -0.24 -9.93
C VAL A 66 -20.64 0.91 -8.95
N THR A 67 -19.56 1.38 -8.30
CA THR A 67 -19.64 2.35 -7.21
C THR A 67 -19.28 3.77 -7.67
N THR A 68 -18.06 4.01 -8.14
CA THR A 68 -17.54 5.35 -8.40
C THR A 68 -18.04 5.94 -9.72
N TYR A 69 -18.03 5.19 -10.82
CA TYR A 69 -18.35 5.71 -12.15
C TYR A 69 -19.77 6.26 -12.32
N PRO A 70 -20.82 5.65 -11.73
CA PRO A 70 -22.17 6.22 -11.79
C PRO A 70 -22.29 7.59 -11.08
N ARG A 71 -21.34 7.96 -10.22
CA ARG A 71 -21.37 9.20 -9.42
C ARG A 71 -20.51 10.30 -10.01
N THR A 72 -19.35 9.96 -10.57
CA THR A 72 -18.36 10.94 -11.04
C THR A 72 -18.33 11.10 -12.56
N GLY A 73 -19.08 10.26 -13.29
CA GLY A 73 -18.92 10.10 -14.74
C GLY A 73 -17.65 9.34 -15.11
N TYR A 74 -17.58 8.91 -16.37
CA TYR A 74 -16.45 8.15 -16.91
C TYR A 74 -15.53 9.05 -17.73
N VAL A 75 -14.31 9.29 -17.25
CA VAL A 75 -13.27 9.94 -18.03
C VAL A 75 -12.29 8.89 -18.53
N LYS A 76 -12.18 8.76 -19.85
CA LYS A 76 -11.22 7.84 -20.49
C LYS A 76 -9.80 8.32 -20.15
N ASN A 77 -9.09 7.55 -19.33
CA ASN A 77 -7.73 7.87 -18.93
C ASN A 77 -6.80 7.89 -20.16
N PRO A 78 -5.99 8.94 -20.37
CA PRO A 78 -5.02 8.96 -21.46
C PRO A 78 -3.97 7.85 -21.27
N GLU A 79 -3.47 7.34 -22.39
CA GLU A 79 -2.76 6.07 -22.54
C GLU A 79 -1.66 5.75 -21.52
N LYS A 80 -1.66 4.46 -21.16
CA LYS A 80 -0.69 3.73 -20.33
C LYS A 80 0.74 4.02 -20.77
N ARG A 81 1.53 4.65 -19.89
CA ARG A 81 3.00 4.66 -19.99
C ARG A 81 3.63 3.69 -19.00
N ARG A 82 4.44 2.82 -19.63
CA ARG A 82 5.35 1.73 -19.26
C ARG A 82 5.54 1.36 -17.78
N VAL A 83 5.76 0.07 -17.60
CA VAL A 83 5.86 -0.75 -16.39
C VAL A 83 7.32 -0.95 -15.88
N PRO A 84 8.32 -0.07 -16.13
CA PRO A 84 9.72 -0.46 -15.86
C PRO A 84 10.01 -0.54 -14.36
N VAL A 85 9.33 0.26 -13.52
CA VAL A 85 9.63 0.29 -12.07
C VAL A 85 9.14 -0.97 -11.35
N ILE A 86 7.94 -1.47 -11.70
CA ILE A 86 7.43 -2.73 -11.14
C ILE A 86 8.35 -3.89 -11.52
N LEU A 87 8.87 -3.88 -12.75
CA LEU A 87 9.76 -4.92 -13.26
C LEU A 87 11.14 -4.86 -12.57
N VAL A 88 11.70 -3.66 -12.37
CA VAL A 88 12.93 -3.46 -11.60
C VAL A 88 12.75 -3.90 -10.13
N MET A 89 11.60 -3.59 -9.51
CA MET A 89 11.30 -4.02 -8.15
C MET A 89 11.16 -5.55 -8.04
N LEU A 90 10.49 -6.20 -9.00
CA LEU A 90 10.41 -7.66 -9.08
C LEU A 90 11.80 -8.31 -9.20
N ILE A 91 12.68 -7.72 -10.01
CA ILE A 91 14.07 -8.21 -10.15
C ILE A 91 14.81 -8.09 -8.82
N ILE A 92 14.70 -6.94 -8.15
CA ILE A 92 15.33 -6.74 -6.83
C ILE A 92 14.81 -7.77 -5.82
N ASP A 93 13.50 -8.04 -5.79
CA ASP A 93 12.94 -9.03 -4.88
C ASP A 93 13.37 -10.46 -5.19
N ILE A 94 13.47 -10.84 -6.47
CA ILE A 94 13.98 -12.16 -6.86
C ILE A 94 15.44 -12.33 -6.39
N ILE A 95 16.28 -11.30 -6.58
CA ILE A 95 17.68 -11.33 -6.10
C ILE A 95 17.73 -11.52 -4.59
N VAL A 96 16.86 -10.85 -3.84
CA VAL A 96 16.79 -10.97 -2.38
C VAL A 96 16.35 -12.36 -1.93
N ILE A 97 15.37 -12.98 -2.62
CA ILE A 97 14.95 -14.37 -2.33
C ILE A 97 16.11 -15.34 -2.55
N ILE A 98 16.85 -15.17 -3.65
CA ILE A 98 18.02 -16.01 -3.97
C ILE A 98 19.09 -15.85 -2.88
N LEU A 99 19.39 -14.61 -2.46
CA LEU A 99 20.32 -14.33 -1.35
C LEU A 99 19.87 -15.02 -0.06
N ILE A 100 18.59 -14.94 0.32
CA ILE A 100 18.07 -15.64 1.52
C ILE A 100 18.32 -17.15 1.42
N GLY A 101 18.10 -17.76 0.25
CA GLY A 101 18.36 -19.17 0.00
C GLY A 101 19.84 -19.55 0.18
N LEU A 102 20.75 -18.75 -0.37
CA LEU A 102 22.20 -18.98 -0.30
C LEU A 102 22.77 -18.82 1.11
N LEU A 103 22.13 -18.02 1.96
CA LEU A 103 22.58 -17.77 3.33
C LEU A 103 22.12 -18.85 4.32
N GLN A 104 21.28 -19.82 3.91
CA GLN A 104 20.84 -20.90 4.79
C GLN A 104 21.99 -21.84 5.20
N ASP A 105 23.02 -21.94 4.36
CA ASP A 105 24.18 -22.80 4.59
C ASP A 105 25.30 -22.11 5.39
N LEU A 106 25.13 -20.84 5.75
CA LEU A 106 26.10 -20.10 6.55
C LEU A 106 25.84 -20.26 8.05
N GLY A 107 26.91 -20.11 8.85
CA GLY A 107 26.85 -20.23 10.31
C GLY A 107 25.79 -19.32 10.95
N SER A 108 25.23 -19.78 12.09
CA SER A 108 24.06 -19.17 12.75
C SER A 108 24.20 -17.68 13.03
N GLY A 109 25.41 -17.18 13.35
CA GLY A 109 25.64 -15.76 13.61
C GLY A 109 25.43 -14.86 12.37
N VAL A 110 25.85 -15.31 11.19
CA VAL A 110 25.67 -14.57 9.92
C VAL A 110 24.19 -14.57 9.54
N ARG A 111 23.53 -15.72 9.76
CA ARG A 111 22.09 -15.90 9.53
C ARG A 111 21.26 -14.95 10.39
N ASP A 112 21.52 -14.88 11.69
CA ASP A 112 20.79 -14.00 12.61
C ASP A 112 21.02 -12.51 12.32
N TRP A 113 22.26 -12.13 12.00
CA TRP A 113 22.57 -10.77 11.57
C TRP A 113 21.81 -10.39 10.29
N PHE A 114 21.79 -11.28 9.30
CA PHE A 114 21.10 -11.06 8.05
C PHE A 114 19.58 -10.94 8.23
N PHE A 115 18.95 -11.78 9.06
CA PHE A 115 17.51 -11.67 9.34
C PHE A 115 17.16 -10.33 10.01
N ASN A 116 17.97 -9.87 10.97
CA ASN A 116 17.75 -8.57 11.61
C ASN A 116 17.93 -7.40 10.62
N PHE A 117 18.95 -7.47 9.76
CA PHE A 117 19.15 -6.50 8.68
C PHE A 117 17.98 -6.48 7.70
N GLN A 118 17.52 -7.67 7.28
CA GLN A 118 16.41 -7.85 6.35
C GLN A 118 15.11 -7.27 6.90
N ARG A 119 14.84 -7.38 8.21
CA ARG A 119 13.67 -6.79 8.86
C ARG A 119 13.62 -5.28 8.68
N VAL A 120 14.69 -4.58 9.07
CA VAL A 120 14.79 -3.12 8.93
C VAL A 120 14.70 -2.72 7.45
N GLN A 121 15.42 -3.45 6.58
CA GLN A 121 15.41 -3.19 5.15
C GLN A 121 14.01 -3.39 4.53
N SER A 122 13.23 -4.38 4.98
CA SER A 122 11.89 -4.64 4.44
C SER A 122 10.92 -3.49 4.70
N ALA A 123 10.94 -2.92 5.90
CA ALA A 123 10.12 -1.78 6.27
C ALA A 123 10.55 -0.49 5.55
N ILE A 124 11.87 -0.26 5.39
CA ILE A 124 12.39 0.85 4.58
C ILE A 124 11.96 0.70 3.12
N ARG A 125 12.11 -0.50 2.53
CA ARG A 125 11.64 -0.78 1.17
C ARG A 125 10.16 -0.50 1.01
N PHE A 126 9.34 -0.94 1.98
CA PHE A 126 7.90 -0.70 1.97
C PHE A 126 7.57 0.80 2.03
N ALA A 127 8.24 1.54 2.91
CA ALA A 127 8.04 2.98 3.03
C ALA A 127 8.48 3.74 1.77
N VAL A 128 9.61 3.36 1.17
CA VAL A 128 10.11 3.94 -0.09
C VAL A 128 9.15 3.63 -1.23
N LEU A 129 8.65 2.39 -1.31
CA LEU A 129 7.70 1.98 -2.34
C LEU A 129 6.38 2.73 -2.19
N LEU A 130 5.86 2.85 -0.97
CA LEU A 130 4.64 3.61 -0.69
C LEU A 130 4.82 5.10 -1.00
N THR A 131 5.97 5.68 -0.67
CA THR A 131 6.32 7.08 -1.01
C THR A 131 6.44 7.28 -2.52
N PHE A 132 7.06 6.34 -3.23
CA PHE A 132 7.18 6.38 -4.68
C PHE A 132 5.83 6.27 -5.37
N VAL A 133 4.98 5.37 -4.89
CA VAL A 133 3.59 5.19 -5.33
C VAL A 133 2.80 6.47 -5.02
N ALA A 134 2.90 7.03 -3.82
CA ALA A 134 2.30 8.32 -3.45
C ALA A 134 2.74 9.47 -4.36
N TYR A 135 4.02 9.53 -4.71
CA TYR A 135 4.57 10.49 -5.67
C TYR A 135 4.00 10.30 -7.07
N ARG A 136 3.93 9.05 -7.53
CA ARG A 136 3.44 8.71 -8.87
C ARG A 136 1.96 8.98 -9.05
N PHE A 137 1.16 8.75 -8.01
CA PHE A 137 -0.29 8.95 -8.02
C PHE A 137 -0.71 10.30 -7.43
N MET A 138 0.25 11.08 -6.91
CA MET A 138 0.05 12.39 -6.27
C MET A 138 -0.98 12.38 -5.13
N VAL A 139 -1.08 11.25 -4.42
CA VAL A 139 -2.04 11.05 -3.34
C VAL A 139 -1.41 11.52 -2.03
N LYS A 140 -1.86 12.67 -1.53
CA LYS A 140 -1.23 13.32 -0.36
C LYS A 140 -1.29 12.46 0.90
N HIS A 141 -2.40 11.77 1.14
CA HIS A 141 -2.58 10.97 2.36
C HIS A 141 -1.72 9.71 2.39
N TRP A 142 -1.25 9.19 1.24
CA TRP A 142 -0.31 8.06 1.24
C TRP A 142 1.06 8.42 1.81
N TYR A 143 1.51 9.68 1.70
CA TYR A 143 2.71 10.10 2.41
C TYR A 143 2.55 10.02 3.93
N LEU A 144 1.34 10.32 4.45
CA LEU A 144 1.05 10.17 5.87
C LEU A 144 1.13 8.70 6.30
N TYR A 145 0.62 7.78 5.48
CA TYR A 145 0.76 6.34 5.75
C TYR A 145 2.23 5.88 5.72
N ALA A 146 3.06 6.37 4.80
CA ALA A 146 4.49 6.05 4.77
C ALA A 146 5.18 6.50 6.06
N VAL A 147 4.92 7.74 6.50
CA VAL A 147 5.46 8.29 7.74
C VAL A 147 4.94 7.50 8.95
N LEU A 148 3.65 7.15 8.97
CA LEU A 148 3.03 6.37 10.04
C LEU A 148 3.66 4.98 10.18
N ILE A 149 3.92 4.30 9.06
CA ILE A 149 4.59 3.00 9.01
C ILE A 149 6.02 3.12 9.59
N ILE A 150 6.77 4.15 9.20
CA ILE A 150 8.12 4.39 9.74
C ILE A 150 8.07 4.67 11.25
N LEU A 151 7.19 5.57 11.68
CA LEU A 151 7.05 5.94 13.09
C LEU A 151 6.69 4.73 13.95
N TRP A 152 5.79 3.88 13.47
CA TRP A 152 5.40 2.68 14.18
C TRP A 152 6.49 1.62 14.22
N MET A 153 7.28 1.50 13.15
CA MET A 153 8.47 0.64 13.18
C MET A 153 9.45 1.10 14.26
N VAL A 154 9.72 2.41 14.33
CA VAL A 154 10.60 2.99 15.36
C VAL A 154 10.03 2.76 16.74
N LEU A 155 8.76 3.07 16.95
CA LEU A 155 8.07 2.87 18.23
C LEU A 155 8.08 1.40 18.66
N TRP A 156 7.89 0.48 17.72
CA TRP A 156 8.00 -0.94 18.01
C TRP A 156 9.41 -1.36 18.39
N LEU A 157 10.45 -0.86 17.71
CA LEU A 157 11.85 -1.15 18.07
C LEU A 157 12.11 -0.83 19.55
N PHE A 158 11.56 0.29 20.04
CA PHE A 158 11.64 0.65 21.46
C PHE A 158 10.75 -0.24 22.35
N MET A 159 9.50 -0.51 21.94
CA MET A 159 8.58 -1.34 22.73
C MET A 159 9.00 -2.80 22.82
N GLN A 160 9.80 -3.30 21.87
CA GLN A 160 10.21 -4.70 21.82
C GLN A 160 10.93 -5.12 23.11
N ASP A 161 11.78 -4.27 23.66
CA ASP A 161 12.53 -4.58 24.89
C ASP A 161 11.63 -4.66 26.12
N TRP A 162 10.51 -3.93 26.12
CA TRP A 162 9.49 -3.98 27.18
C TRP A 162 8.57 -5.20 27.05
N ILE A 163 8.30 -5.67 25.83
CA ILE A 163 7.37 -6.77 25.55
C ILE A 163 8.05 -8.14 25.67
N ARG A 164 9.36 -8.24 25.38
CA ARG A 164 10.15 -9.48 25.44
C ARG A 164 10.03 -10.26 26.76
N PRO A 165 10.06 -9.63 27.95
CA PRO A 165 9.91 -10.33 29.23
C PRO A 165 8.51 -10.92 29.43
N LEU A 166 7.48 -10.28 28.85
CA LEU A 166 6.08 -10.59 29.11
C LEU A 166 5.57 -11.77 28.26
N LEU A 167 6.02 -11.86 26.99
CA LEU A 167 5.63 -12.92 26.06
C LEU A 167 6.62 -14.09 25.98
N GLY A 168 7.80 -13.97 26.60
CA GLY A 168 8.90 -14.94 26.44
C GLY A 168 9.62 -14.80 25.08
N ARG A 169 10.90 -15.17 25.04
CA ARG A 169 11.79 -14.87 23.89
C ARG A 169 11.31 -15.45 22.55
N HIS A 170 10.75 -16.66 22.55
CA HIS A 170 10.34 -17.33 21.30
C HIS A 170 9.01 -16.82 20.75
N ALA A 171 8.05 -16.49 21.63
CA ALA A 171 6.81 -15.87 21.18
C ALA A 171 7.06 -14.42 20.74
N ALA A 172 7.83 -13.64 21.50
CA ALA A 172 8.13 -12.25 21.13
C ALA A 172 8.75 -12.12 19.72
N TYR A 173 9.59 -13.08 19.30
CA TYR A 173 10.20 -13.08 17.96
C TYR A 173 9.22 -13.39 16.83
N ARG A 174 8.32 -14.35 17.00
CA ARG A 174 7.31 -14.70 15.98
C ARG A 174 6.25 -13.61 15.87
N TRP A 175 5.83 -13.05 17.00
CA TRP A 175 4.74 -12.08 17.06
C TRP A 175 5.14 -10.69 16.55
N GLN A 176 6.44 -10.37 16.60
CA GLN A 176 6.98 -9.09 16.16
C GLN A 176 6.62 -8.72 14.71
N GLU A 177 6.75 -9.66 13.77
CA GLU A 177 6.54 -9.35 12.35
C GLU A 177 5.06 -9.33 11.99
N TYR A 178 4.24 -10.18 12.62
CA TYR A 178 2.81 -10.29 12.30
C TYR A 178 1.98 -9.18 12.93
N TYR A 179 2.34 -8.67 14.10
CA TYR A 179 1.50 -7.66 14.76
C TYR A 179 1.70 -6.26 14.17
N GLN A 180 2.92 -5.90 13.81
CA GLN A 180 3.23 -4.55 13.34
C GLN A 180 2.45 -4.20 12.08
N PHE A 181 2.56 -5.05 11.05
CA PHE A 181 1.88 -4.84 9.78
C PHE A 181 0.38 -5.05 9.93
N TYR A 182 -0.07 -5.97 10.77
CA TYR A 182 -1.51 -6.20 10.97
C TYR A 182 -2.21 -4.99 11.59
N VAL A 183 -1.62 -4.42 12.65
CA VAL A 183 -2.16 -3.19 13.27
C VAL A 183 -2.14 -2.03 12.28
N MET A 184 -1.05 -1.87 11.52
CA MET A 184 -0.95 -0.84 10.49
C MET A 184 -1.95 -0.99 9.36
N GLY A 185 -2.10 -2.21 8.85
CA GLY A 185 -3.09 -2.56 7.84
C GLY A 185 -4.51 -2.27 8.35
N GLY A 186 -4.78 -2.55 9.63
CA GLY A 186 -6.04 -2.21 10.28
C GLY A 186 -6.31 -0.71 10.35
N ILE A 187 -5.31 0.11 10.73
CA ILE A 187 -5.44 1.57 10.76
C ILE A 187 -5.71 2.13 9.37
N ILE A 188 -4.95 1.68 8.36
CA ILE A 188 -5.12 2.12 6.97
C ILE A 188 -6.49 1.69 6.43
N LEU A 189 -6.92 0.46 6.76
CA LEU A 189 -8.23 -0.05 6.36
C LEU A 189 -9.36 0.82 6.93
N LEU A 190 -9.32 1.14 8.23
CA LEU A 190 -10.31 2.00 8.87
C LEU A 190 -10.31 3.41 8.26
N ALA A 191 -9.12 3.97 8.02
CA ALA A 191 -8.98 5.28 7.35
C ALA A 191 -9.60 5.25 5.94
N GLY A 192 -9.32 4.21 5.16
CA GLY A 192 -9.87 4.02 3.82
C GLY A 192 -11.39 3.88 3.83
N ILE A 193 -11.95 3.11 4.77
CA ILE A 193 -13.40 2.99 4.95
C ILE A 193 -14.01 4.36 5.28
N MET A 194 -13.42 5.12 6.21
CA MET A 194 -13.92 6.45 6.56
C MET A 194 -13.91 7.42 5.37
N ILE A 195 -12.83 7.43 4.58
CA ILE A 195 -12.71 8.25 3.36
C ILE A 195 -13.75 7.81 2.33
N PHE A 196 -13.91 6.51 2.11
CA PHE A 196 -14.87 5.97 1.15
C PHE A 196 -16.32 6.28 1.54
N VAL A 197 -16.69 6.11 2.81
CA VAL A 197 -18.03 6.49 3.31
C VAL A 197 -18.27 7.98 3.14
N ARG A 198 -17.29 8.83 3.47
CA ARG A 198 -17.38 10.28 3.25
C ARG A 198 -17.52 10.62 1.76
N PHE A 199 -16.80 9.93 0.89
CA PHE A 199 -16.90 10.08 -0.56
C PHE A 199 -18.30 9.72 -1.06
N LEU A 200 -18.87 8.60 -0.62
CA LEU A 200 -20.22 8.18 -0.98
C LEU A 200 -21.30 9.16 -0.49
N ARG A 201 -21.13 9.72 0.71
CA ARG A 201 -22.04 10.72 1.28
C ARG A 201 -22.02 12.04 0.50
N ASN A 202 -20.85 12.45 0.03
CA ASN A 202 -20.68 13.72 -0.67
C ASN A 202 -21.00 13.63 -2.17
N ASN A 203 -21.08 12.41 -2.74
CA ASN A 203 -21.37 12.17 -4.15
C ASN A 203 -22.58 11.22 -4.26
N PRO A 204 -23.81 11.70 -4.03
CA PRO A 204 -25.01 10.90 -4.26
C PRO A 204 -25.09 10.44 -5.71
N LYS A 205 -25.80 9.34 -5.97
CA LYS A 205 -26.03 8.88 -7.35
C LYS A 205 -26.89 9.92 -8.06
N MET A 206 -26.45 10.38 -9.23
CA MET A 206 -27.35 11.13 -10.12
C MET A 206 -28.36 10.13 -10.68
N GLU A 207 -29.65 10.37 -10.45
CA GLU A 207 -30.71 9.66 -11.16
C GLU A 207 -30.70 10.14 -12.62
N LEU A 208 -30.71 9.19 -13.56
CA LEU A 208 -30.58 9.47 -15.00
C LEU A 208 -31.71 10.37 -15.55
N GLU A 209 -32.80 10.59 -14.81
CA GLU A 209 -33.91 11.47 -15.19
C GLU A 209 -33.54 12.96 -15.25
N GLU A 210 -32.51 13.43 -14.53
CA GLU A 210 -32.12 14.86 -14.53
C GLU A 210 -31.17 15.25 -15.68
N LEU A 211 -30.63 14.29 -16.45
CA LEU A 211 -29.68 14.56 -17.55
C LEU A 211 -30.35 14.68 -18.92
N ASP A 212 -31.60 14.25 -19.05
CA ASP A 212 -32.40 14.29 -20.29
C ASP A 212 -33.48 15.41 -20.30
N GLY A 213 -33.49 16.30 -19.28
CA GLY A 213 -34.35 17.49 -19.20
C GLY A 213 -33.61 18.78 -19.47
#